data_AF-X6LPW0-F1
#
_entry.id   AF-X6LPW0-F1
#
_cell.length_a   1.000
_cell.length_b   1.000
_cell.length_c   1.000
_cell.angle_alpha   90.00
_cell.angle_beta   90.00
_cell.angle_gamma   90.00
#
_symmetry.space_group_name_H-M   'P 1'
#
loop_
_entity.id
_entity.type
_entity.pdbx_description
1 polymer ?
#
loop_
_entity_poly.entity_id
_entity_poly.type
_entity_poly.pdbx_seq_one_letter_code
_entity_poly.pdbx_strand_id
1 'polypeptide(L)'
;MLPGGVGGEHGRRGGIARVGGASKDVTTDYVVSVVNALVIMFFNNIYGVVAEKMNAWENYETETQYENNLILKVFVFRFVNSYASLYYLAFFRRFEHFDSRLHCDPEQCSKQLASQLAVIFLTQLFVSNAFELGTLWFARAYKRRRQRTAVGSLLQTYQNDYDNDDNDDNDDDDNDYAANNHVWNEYQSERYDRTFDDYNELLVSYGYCTLFVIAFPLAPLFGFLSNIVESRIDGYKLCRLQRRPFPRRADDIGAWQIALEVMAWAILATNLGLVCFASRKLRILFGIHNHDFAQVITVLCVFVLLVGLWQLLAWCFKDPPAFMVEHIHRTDHIEHQLQGLSREVEQFFDELKEDEVSSWEQWTVHYVLAFLKKVLVKNPFEFEPIKAIFLRHNINGKAFAKLKSDQLLKFGVKDYLIAELILHARALLVRHASNVKAQAIMFDELENQAAT
;
A
#
# COMPACT_ATOMS: atom_id res chain seq x y z
N MET A 1 -47.46 -57.46 -66.76
CA MET A 1 -47.30 -57.57 -65.30
C MET A 1 -48.01 -56.40 -64.64
N LEU A 2 -49.27 -56.60 -64.26
CA LEU A 2 -49.89 -55.94 -63.09
C LEU A 2 -49.44 -56.76 -61.84
N PRO A 3 -49.51 -56.28 -60.57
CA PRO A 3 -50.52 -55.36 -60.00
C PRO A 3 -49.90 -54.26 -59.10
N GLY A 4 -50.60 -53.32 -58.47
CA GLY A 4 -52.03 -53.06 -58.29
C GLY A 4 -52.21 -51.78 -57.45
N GLY A 5 -53.39 -51.15 -57.55
CA GLY A 5 -53.87 -50.15 -56.58
C GLY A 5 -54.31 -50.82 -55.26
N VAL A 6 -54.99 -50.23 -54.29
CA VAL A 6 -55.82 -49.03 -54.09
C VAL A 6 -55.88 -48.86 -52.56
N GLY A 7 -56.10 -47.65 -52.04
CA GLY A 7 -56.74 -47.47 -50.73
C GLY A 7 -56.16 -46.33 -49.90
N GLY A 8 -56.79 -45.16 -49.99
CA GLY A 8 -56.58 -44.07 -49.05
C GLY A 8 -57.44 -44.26 -47.80
N GLU A 9 -56.98 -43.73 -46.66
CA GLU A 9 -57.87 -43.22 -45.64
C GLU A 9 -57.20 -42.12 -44.80
N HIS A 10 -58.03 -41.16 -44.43
CA HIS A 10 -57.74 -39.96 -43.68
C HIS A 10 -57.04 -40.23 -42.33
N GLY A 11 -55.99 -39.46 -42.05
CA GLY A 11 -55.33 -39.45 -40.76
C GLY A 11 -54.60 -38.15 -40.48
N ARG A 12 -55.32 -37.02 -40.48
CA ARG A 12 -54.87 -35.79 -39.78
C ARG A 12 -54.61 -36.16 -38.32
N ARG A 13 -53.34 -36.18 -37.90
CA ARG A 13 -52.84 -36.08 -36.52
C ARG A 13 -51.32 -36.22 -36.60
N GLY A 14 -50.48 -35.28 -36.25
CA GLY A 14 -50.62 -33.92 -35.80
C GLY A 14 -49.18 -33.42 -35.84
N GLY A 15 -48.94 -32.25 -36.44
CA GLY A 15 -47.67 -31.59 -36.23
C GLY A 15 -47.49 -31.45 -34.73
N ILE A 16 -46.47 -32.11 -34.18
CA ILE A 16 -45.92 -31.66 -32.90
C ILE A 16 -45.28 -30.32 -33.23
N ALA A 17 -46.11 -29.29 -33.18
CA ALA A 17 -45.67 -27.94 -32.96
C ALA A 17 -44.63 -28.03 -31.85
N ARG A 18 -43.39 -27.62 -32.14
CA ARG A 18 -42.46 -27.23 -31.09
C ARG A 18 -43.15 -26.07 -30.36
N VAL A 19 -43.90 -26.44 -29.32
CA VAL A 19 -44.53 -25.55 -28.38
C VAL A 19 -43.42 -24.69 -27.78
N GLY A 20 -43.52 -23.39 -28.04
CA GLY A 20 -42.93 -22.33 -27.24
C GLY A 20 -41.47 -22.54 -26.86
N GLY A 21 -40.56 -22.36 -27.81
CA GLY A 21 -39.29 -21.75 -27.44
C GLY A 21 -39.61 -20.34 -26.99
N ALA A 22 -39.80 -20.15 -25.68
CA ALA A 22 -39.98 -18.84 -25.07
C ALA A 22 -38.91 -17.90 -25.66
N SER A 23 -39.36 -16.75 -26.18
CA SER A 23 -38.50 -15.59 -26.36
C SER A 23 -37.66 -15.47 -25.08
N LYS A 24 -36.36 -15.77 -25.14
CA LYS A 24 -35.47 -15.45 -24.04
C LYS A 24 -35.41 -13.93 -24.03
N ASP A 25 -36.27 -13.32 -23.24
CA ASP A 25 -36.33 -11.87 -23.14
C ASP A 25 -34.96 -11.39 -22.68
N VAL A 26 -34.29 -10.63 -23.53
CA VAL A 26 -32.96 -10.05 -23.31
C VAL A 26 -32.86 -9.37 -21.94
N THR A 27 -33.97 -8.80 -21.47
CA THR A 27 -34.14 -8.21 -20.14
C THR A 27 -33.84 -9.20 -19.01
N THR A 28 -34.24 -10.47 -19.15
CA THR A 28 -34.04 -11.51 -18.13
C THR A 28 -32.55 -11.81 -17.93
N ASP A 29 -31.77 -11.89 -19.01
CA ASP A 29 -30.33 -12.16 -18.93
C ASP A 29 -29.56 -11.02 -18.22
N TYR A 30 -29.96 -9.77 -18.46
CA TYR A 30 -29.42 -8.61 -17.76
C TYR A 30 -29.80 -8.60 -16.28
N VAL A 31 -31.06 -8.89 -15.95
CA VAL A 31 -31.53 -8.96 -14.56
C VAL A 31 -30.79 -10.04 -13.78
N VAL A 32 -30.60 -11.23 -14.36
CA VAL A 32 -29.82 -12.31 -13.74
C VAL A 32 -28.37 -11.88 -13.49
N SER A 33 -27.76 -11.16 -14.42
CA SER A 33 -26.38 -10.66 -14.28
C SER A 33 -26.25 -9.60 -13.17
N VAL A 34 -27.22 -8.69 -13.04
CA VAL A 34 -27.26 -7.71 -11.94
C VAL A 34 -27.45 -8.39 -10.60
N VAL A 35 -28.39 -9.34 -10.50
CA VAL A 35 -28.60 -10.11 -9.26
C VAL A 35 -27.32 -10.86 -8.87
N ASN A 36 -26.64 -11.49 -9.83
CA ASN A 36 -25.36 -12.15 -9.59
C ASN A 36 -24.30 -11.16 -9.07
N ALA A 37 -24.22 -9.95 -9.66
CA ALA A 37 -23.31 -8.91 -9.17
C ALA A 37 -23.58 -8.53 -7.71
N LEU A 38 -24.85 -8.32 -7.35
CA LEU A 38 -25.27 -7.99 -5.98
C LEU A 38 -24.95 -9.13 -4.99
N VAL A 39 -25.15 -10.38 -5.41
CA VAL A 39 -24.81 -11.57 -4.61
C VAL A 39 -23.30 -11.66 -4.39
N ILE A 40 -22.48 -11.40 -5.42
CA ILE A 40 -21.02 -11.37 -5.29
C ILE A 40 -20.60 -10.33 -4.25
N MET A 41 -21.15 -9.11 -4.32
CA MET A 41 -20.86 -8.04 -3.36
C MET A 41 -21.24 -8.44 -1.92
N PHE A 42 -22.41 -9.04 -1.75
CA PHE A 42 -22.89 -9.50 -0.45
C PHE A 42 -21.96 -10.56 0.17
N PHE A 43 -21.57 -11.58 -0.59
CA PHE A 43 -20.67 -12.62 -0.10
C PHE A 43 -19.23 -12.12 0.14
N ASN A 44 -18.72 -11.19 -0.69
CA ASN A 44 -17.41 -10.58 -0.49
C ASN A 44 -17.34 -9.82 0.86
N ASN A 45 -18.43 -9.14 1.24
CA ASN A 45 -18.52 -8.43 2.52
C ASN A 45 -18.59 -9.40 3.71
N ILE A 46 -19.42 -10.45 3.61
CA ILE A 46 -19.50 -11.48 4.66
C ILE A 46 -18.14 -12.16 4.86
N TYR A 47 -17.48 -12.56 3.78
CA TYR A 47 -16.21 -13.24 3.87
C TYR A 47 -15.11 -12.33 4.43
N GLY A 48 -15.13 -11.02 4.15
CA GLY A 48 -14.21 -10.06 4.78
C GLY A 48 -14.26 -10.14 6.31
N VAL A 49 -15.46 -10.08 6.89
CA VAL A 49 -15.66 -10.20 8.34
C VAL A 49 -15.21 -11.57 8.88
N VAL A 50 -15.52 -12.64 8.15
CA VAL A 50 -15.10 -14.00 8.53
C VAL A 50 -13.57 -14.13 8.50
N ALA A 51 -12.92 -13.61 7.45
CA ALA A 51 -11.48 -13.67 7.28
C ALA A 51 -10.75 -12.91 8.38
N GLU A 52 -11.21 -11.70 8.75
CA GLU A 52 -10.63 -10.93 9.86
C GLU A 52 -10.71 -11.69 11.18
N LYS A 53 -11.87 -12.32 11.45
CA LYS A 53 -12.07 -13.10 12.68
C LYS A 53 -11.19 -14.35 12.71
N MET A 54 -11.08 -15.07 11.59
CA MET A 54 -10.16 -16.20 11.46
C MET A 54 -8.70 -15.78 11.66
N ASN A 55 -8.30 -14.68 11.03
CA ASN A 55 -6.93 -14.17 11.12
C ASN A 55 -6.59 -13.67 12.54
N ALA A 56 -7.58 -13.14 13.27
CA ALA A 56 -7.43 -12.80 14.68
C ALA A 56 -7.25 -14.04 15.57
N TRP A 57 -7.86 -15.17 15.22
CA TRP A 57 -7.68 -16.43 15.95
C TRP A 57 -6.31 -17.08 15.73
N GLU A 58 -5.65 -16.78 14.62
CA GLU A 58 -4.32 -17.32 14.28
C GLU A 58 -3.17 -16.66 15.07
N ASN A 59 -3.43 -15.54 15.76
CA ASN A 59 -2.51 -14.88 16.70
C ASN A 59 -1.08 -14.67 16.16
N TYR A 60 -0.96 -13.90 15.08
CA TYR A 60 0.33 -13.53 14.48
C TYR A 60 1.19 -12.65 15.40
N GLU A 61 2.51 -12.84 15.32
CA GLU A 61 3.49 -12.11 16.14
C GLU A 61 3.63 -10.63 15.71
N THR A 62 3.55 -10.35 14.40
CA THR A 62 3.72 -9.01 13.84
C THR A 62 2.49 -8.54 13.07
N GLU A 63 2.23 -7.22 13.08
CA GLU A 63 1.12 -6.63 12.32
C GLU A 63 1.28 -6.85 10.81
N THR A 64 2.50 -6.81 10.28
CA THR A 64 2.80 -7.12 8.87
C THR A 64 2.42 -8.55 8.50
N GLN A 65 2.73 -9.54 9.34
CA GLN A 65 2.31 -10.92 9.11
C GLN A 65 0.79 -11.06 9.18
N TYR A 66 0.15 -10.40 10.13
CA TYR A 66 -1.31 -10.37 10.23
C TYR A 66 -1.93 -9.84 8.93
N GLU A 67 -1.49 -8.68 8.45
CA GLU A 67 -2.06 -8.03 7.26
C GLU A 67 -1.79 -8.85 5.99
N ASN A 68 -0.55 -9.35 5.79
CA ASN A 68 -0.21 -10.15 4.62
C ASN A 68 -1.05 -11.43 4.50
N ASN A 69 -1.27 -12.13 5.62
CA ASN A 69 -2.08 -13.35 5.62
C ASN A 69 -3.57 -13.06 5.44
N LEU A 70 -4.07 -11.95 5.98
CA LEU A 70 -5.44 -11.50 5.75
C LEU A 70 -5.67 -11.20 4.26
N ILE A 71 -4.72 -10.48 3.63
CA ILE A 71 -4.76 -10.14 2.21
C ILE A 71 -4.88 -11.40 1.35
N LEU A 72 -4.03 -12.40 1.58
CA LEU A 72 -4.06 -13.63 0.81
C LEU A 72 -5.38 -14.40 0.96
N LYS A 73 -5.92 -14.52 2.18
CA LYS A 73 -7.20 -15.22 2.43
C LYS A 73 -8.35 -14.53 1.68
N VAL A 74 -8.46 -13.21 1.82
CA VAL A 74 -9.53 -12.44 1.18
C VAL A 74 -9.36 -12.43 -0.35
N PHE A 75 -8.14 -12.30 -0.85
CA PHE A 75 -7.85 -12.34 -2.28
C PHE A 75 -8.35 -13.64 -2.92
N VAL A 76 -7.98 -14.80 -2.36
CA VAL A 76 -8.35 -16.10 -2.93
C VAL A 76 -9.87 -16.24 -3.01
N PHE A 77 -10.59 -15.89 -1.94
CA PHE A 77 -12.05 -15.94 -1.93
C PHE A 77 -12.67 -14.98 -2.95
N ARG A 78 -12.25 -13.71 -2.93
CA ARG A 78 -12.81 -12.69 -3.82
C ARG A 78 -12.50 -13.00 -5.28
N PHE A 79 -11.32 -13.52 -5.59
CA PHE A 79 -10.98 -13.98 -6.94
C PHE A 79 -11.96 -15.05 -7.43
N VAL A 80 -12.14 -16.11 -6.64
CA VAL A 80 -13.06 -17.20 -7.00
C VAL A 80 -14.49 -16.67 -7.12
N ASN A 81 -14.99 -15.97 -6.10
CA ASN A 81 -16.38 -15.49 -6.08
C ASN A 81 -16.68 -14.52 -7.23
N SER A 82 -15.74 -13.63 -7.56
CA SER A 82 -15.92 -12.58 -8.55
C SER A 82 -15.76 -13.06 -10.00
N TYR A 83 -14.92 -14.08 -10.25
CA TYR A 83 -14.59 -14.54 -11.60
C TYR A 83 -15.10 -15.94 -11.94
N ALA A 84 -15.50 -16.79 -10.99
CA ALA A 84 -15.91 -18.17 -11.27
C ALA A 84 -17.06 -18.25 -12.29
N SER A 85 -18.06 -17.37 -12.19
CA SER A 85 -19.17 -17.32 -13.15
C SER A 85 -18.70 -16.97 -14.57
N LEU A 86 -17.71 -16.08 -14.70
CA LEU A 86 -17.12 -15.70 -15.98
C LEU A 86 -16.24 -16.82 -16.56
N TYR A 87 -15.45 -17.50 -15.73
CA TYR A 87 -14.70 -18.69 -16.14
C TYR A 87 -15.61 -19.82 -16.60
N TYR A 88 -16.72 -20.05 -15.88
CA TYR A 88 -17.73 -21.03 -16.25
C TYR A 88 -18.29 -20.74 -17.65
N LEU A 89 -18.68 -19.49 -17.92
CA LEU A 89 -19.12 -19.07 -19.26
C LEU A 89 -18.01 -19.23 -20.31
N ALA A 90 -16.81 -18.73 -20.03
CA ALA A 90 -15.72 -18.68 -21.00
C ALA A 90 -15.25 -20.08 -21.43
N PHE A 91 -15.15 -21.02 -20.49
CA PHE A 91 -14.48 -22.31 -20.76
C PHE A 91 -15.38 -23.53 -20.60
N PHE A 92 -16.29 -23.55 -19.64
CA PHE A 92 -16.98 -24.79 -19.25
C PHE A 92 -18.32 -24.98 -19.96
N ARG A 93 -19.07 -23.90 -20.20
CA ARG A 93 -20.42 -23.97 -20.78
C ARG A 93 -20.48 -24.63 -22.16
N ARG A 94 -19.40 -24.57 -22.95
CA ARG A 94 -19.30 -25.22 -24.27
C ARG A 94 -19.11 -26.74 -24.22
N PHE A 95 -18.69 -27.29 -23.08
CA PHE A 95 -18.50 -28.73 -22.91
C PHE A 95 -19.77 -29.44 -22.44
N GLU A 96 -20.85 -28.70 -22.19
CA GLU A 96 -22.12 -29.32 -21.86
C GLU A 96 -22.72 -30.06 -23.06
N HIS A 97 -23.54 -31.07 -22.76
CA HIS A 97 -24.19 -31.90 -23.78
C HIS A 97 -24.95 -31.05 -24.80
N PHE A 98 -24.82 -31.40 -26.08
CA PHE A 98 -25.43 -30.66 -27.19
C PHE A 98 -26.96 -30.49 -27.04
N ASP A 99 -27.64 -31.44 -26.39
CA ASP A 99 -29.09 -31.43 -26.14
C ASP A 99 -29.51 -30.66 -24.86
N SER A 100 -28.55 -30.22 -24.05
CA SER A 100 -28.83 -29.39 -22.88
C SER A 100 -29.22 -27.99 -23.32
N ARG A 101 -30.26 -27.41 -22.71
CA ARG A 101 -30.69 -26.00 -22.93
C ARG A 101 -29.60 -24.95 -22.60
N LEU A 102 -28.48 -25.39 -22.04
CA LEU A 102 -27.36 -24.58 -21.58
C LEU A 102 -26.19 -24.56 -22.58
N HIS A 103 -26.17 -25.45 -23.59
CA HIS A 103 -25.17 -25.41 -24.67
C HIS A 103 -25.30 -24.12 -25.46
N CYS A 104 -24.16 -23.56 -25.86
CA CYS A 104 -24.08 -22.29 -26.58
C CYS A 104 -23.07 -22.35 -27.72
N ASP A 105 -23.41 -21.73 -28.85
CA ASP A 105 -22.45 -21.53 -29.93
C ASP A 105 -21.30 -20.62 -29.45
N PRO A 106 -20.03 -20.86 -29.87
CA PRO A 106 -18.88 -20.09 -29.39
C PRO A 106 -19.01 -18.56 -29.57
N GLU A 107 -19.67 -18.11 -30.65
CA GLU A 107 -19.90 -16.68 -30.88
C GLU A 107 -20.98 -16.08 -29.96
N GLN A 108 -22.03 -16.85 -29.65
CA GLN A 108 -23.07 -16.39 -28.72
C GLN A 108 -22.54 -16.40 -27.29
N CYS A 109 -21.72 -17.39 -26.93
CA CYS A 109 -21.08 -17.48 -25.63
C CYS A 109 -20.16 -16.29 -25.34
N SER A 110 -19.32 -15.90 -26.31
CA SER A 110 -18.41 -14.76 -26.13
C SER A 110 -19.16 -13.44 -25.99
N LYS A 111 -20.28 -13.26 -26.70
CA LYS A 111 -21.17 -12.09 -26.53
C LYS A 111 -21.86 -12.08 -25.16
N GLN A 112 -22.30 -13.25 -24.68
CA GLN A 112 -22.88 -13.39 -23.34
C GLN A 112 -21.84 -13.13 -22.24
N LEU A 113 -20.62 -13.64 -22.40
CA LEU A 113 -19.49 -13.35 -21.50
C LEU A 113 -19.20 -11.85 -21.45
N ALA A 114 -19.11 -11.18 -22.61
CA ALA A 114 -18.83 -9.75 -22.67
C ALA A 114 -19.93 -8.91 -22.02
N SER A 115 -21.20 -9.25 -22.27
CA SER A 115 -22.34 -8.55 -21.66
C SER A 115 -22.45 -8.80 -20.15
N GLN A 116 -22.27 -10.04 -19.68
CA GLN A 116 -22.26 -10.34 -18.24
C GLN A 116 -21.10 -9.64 -17.53
N LEU A 117 -19.90 -9.68 -18.10
CA LEU A 117 -18.74 -8.96 -17.57
C LEU A 117 -19.01 -7.46 -17.48
N ALA A 118 -19.53 -6.85 -18.56
CA ALA A 118 -19.85 -5.42 -18.56
C ALA A 118 -20.90 -5.08 -17.49
N VAL A 119 -21.94 -5.88 -17.33
CA VAL A 119 -22.97 -5.66 -16.32
C VAL A 119 -22.41 -5.78 -14.92
N ILE A 120 -21.66 -6.84 -14.62
CA ILE A 120 -21.07 -7.05 -13.28
C ILE A 120 -20.11 -5.90 -12.96
N PHE A 121 -19.17 -5.61 -13.88
CA PHE A 121 -18.16 -4.58 -13.66
C PHE A 121 -18.76 -3.18 -13.52
N LEU A 122 -19.67 -2.78 -14.43
CA LEU A 122 -20.32 -1.48 -14.35
C LEU A 122 -21.22 -1.39 -13.11
N THR A 123 -21.95 -2.46 -12.75
CA THR A 123 -22.78 -2.44 -11.54
C THR A 123 -21.92 -2.23 -10.31
N GLN A 124 -20.81 -2.97 -10.17
CA GLN A 124 -19.90 -2.77 -9.03
C GLN A 124 -19.31 -1.37 -9.02
N LEU A 125 -18.86 -0.86 -10.17
CA LEU A 125 -18.30 0.48 -10.32
C LEU A 125 -19.29 1.59 -9.94
N PHE A 126 -20.54 1.49 -10.38
CA PHE A 126 -21.58 2.45 -10.00
C PHE A 126 -21.98 2.32 -8.53
N VAL A 127 -22.16 1.09 -8.05
CA VAL A 127 -22.64 0.84 -6.69
C VAL A 127 -21.56 1.22 -5.67
N SER A 128 -20.29 0.86 -5.91
CA SER A 128 -19.16 1.23 -5.04
C SER A 128 -19.03 2.75 -4.95
N ASN A 129 -18.89 3.43 -6.09
CA ASN A 129 -18.79 4.89 -6.13
C ASN A 129 -20.03 5.59 -5.52
N ALA A 130 -21.23 5.03 -5.70
CA ALA A 130 -22.45 5.60 -5.12
C ALA A 130 -22.50 5.42 -3.59
N PHE A 131 -22.08 4.26 -3.07
CA PHE A 131 -21.99 4.04 -1.62
C PHE A 131 -20.93 4.94 -1.01
N GLU A 132 -19.75 5.01 -1.62
CA GLU A 132 -18.66 5.92 -1.26
C GLU A 132 -19.15 7.38 -1.20
N LEU A 133 -19.72 7.92 -2.28
CA LEU A 133 -20.29 9.28 -2.29
C LEU A 133 -21.42 9.46 -1.27
N GLY A 134 -22.22 8.41 -1.07
CA GLY A 134 -23.27 8.34 -0.05
C GLY A 134 -22.69 8.50 1.34
N THR A 135 -21.65 7.72 1.70
CA THR A 135 -20.98 7.85 3.00
C THR A 135 -20.37 9.23 3.16
N LEU A 136 -19.81 9.86 2.10
CA LEU A 136 -19.34 11.24 2.19
C LEU A 136 -20.47 12.21 2.57
N TRP A 137 -21.64 12.09 1.91
CA TRP A 137 -22.77 12.97 2.15
C TRP A 137 -23.38 12.76 3.55
N PHE A 138 -23.59 11.51 3.94
CA PHE A 138 -24.14 11.15 5.25
C PHE A 138 -23.18 11.50 6.38
N ALA A 139 -21.88 11.20 6.26
CA ALA A 139 -20.88 11.54 7.27
C ALA A 139 -20.77 13.06 7.44
N ARG A 140 -20.77 13.82 6.33
CA ARG A 140 -20.77 15.30 6.38
C ARG A 140 -22.05 15.86 7.00
N ALA A 141 -23.21 15.32 6.65
CA ALA A 141 -24.49 15.74 7.22
C ALA A 141 -24.58 15.39 8.72
N TYR A 142 -24.13 14.20 9.10
CA TYR A 142 -24.06 13.73 10.49
C TYR A 142 -23.12 14.59 11.32
N LYS A 143 -21.89 14.83 10.84
CA LYS A 143 -20.90 15.69 11.49
C LYS A 143 -21.44 17.11 11.70
N ARG A 144 -22.06 17.71 10.68
CA ARG A 144 -22.69 19.03 10.77
C ARG A 144 -23.85 19.08 11.76
N ARG A 145 -24.70 18.05 11.80
CA ARG A 145 -25.82 17.97 12.77
C ARG A 145 -25.31 17.83 14.19
N ARG A 146 -24.35 16.94 14.41
CA ARG A 146 -23.76 16.69 15.74
C ARG A 146 -22.97 17.89 16.27
N GLN A 147 -22.23 18.60 15.41
CA GLN A 147 -21.57 19.85 15.76
C GLN A 147 -22.58 20.91 16.23
N ARG A 148 -23.71 21.08 15.52
CA ARG A 148 -24.75 22.05 15.94
C ARG A 148 -25.36 21.70 17.29
N THR A 149 -25.61 20.41 17.57
CA THR A 149 -26.16 19.97 18.86
C THR A 149 -25.13 20.09 19.98
N ALA A 150 -23.87 19.71 19.73
CA ALA A 150 -22.79 19.78 20.73
C ALA A 150 -22.42 21.23 21.09
N VAL A 151 -22.34 22.12 20.10
CA VAL A 151 -22.16 23.56 20.32
C VAL A 151 -23.35 24.14 21.08
N GLY A 152 -24.59 23.77 20.73
CA GLY A 152 -25.78 24.20 21.45
C GLY A 152 -25.80 23.77 22.92
N SER A 153 -25.38 22.53 23.23
CA SER A 153 -25.28 22.06 24.62
C SER A 153 -24.13 22.70 25.39
N LEU A 154 -22.99 22.97 24.73
CA LEU A 154 -21.85 23.62 25.38
C LEU A 154 -22.17 25.09 25.69
N LEU A 155 -22.80 25.81 24.75
CA LEU A 155 -23.35 27.15 24.96
C LEU A 155 -24.29 27.20 26.16
N GLN A 156 -25.18 26.21 26.28
CA GLN A 156 -26.11 26.16 27.40
C GLN A 156 -25.40 25.92 28.74
N THR A 157 -24.37 25.07 28.79
CA THR A 157 -23.56 24.87 29.99
C THR A 157 -22.74 26.11 30.34
N TYR A 158 -22.14 26.79 29.35
CA TYR A 158 -21.38 28.03 29.55
C TYR A 158 -22.28 29.16 30.04
N GLN A 159 -23.47 29.34 29.46
CA GLN A 159 -24.48 30.31 29.93
C GLN A 159 -24.89 30.06 31.39
N ASN A 160 -25.08 28.80 31.79
CA ASN A 160 -25.43 28.44 33.16
C ASN A 160 -24.26 28.65 34.17
N ASP A 161 -23.01 28.60 33.71
CA ASP A 161 -21.83 28.95 34.52
C ASP A 161 -21.65 30.48 34.62
N TYR A 162 -21.94 31.22 33.55
CA TYR A 162 -21.84 32.69 33.48
C TYR A 162 -22.94 33.40 34.27
N ASP A 163 -24.15 32.82 34.37
CA ASP A 163 -25.23 33.33 35.23
C ASP A 163 -24.89 33.24 36.75
N ASN A 164 -23.74 32.65 37.13
CA ASN A 164 -23.26 32.60 38.51
C ASN A 164 -22.09 33.55 38.82
N ASP A 165 -21.52 34.26 37.84
CA ASP A 165 -20.42 35.21 38.06
C ASP A 165 -20.70 36.52 37.33
N ASP A 166 -21.22 37.50 38.06
CA ASP A 166 -21.52 38.83 37.54
C ASP A 166 -20.22 39.52 37.03
N ASN A 167 -20.29 40.01 35.79
CA ASN A 167 -19.43 40.97 35.10
C ASN A 167 -18.19 40.42 34.35
N ASP A 168 -18.33 40.18 33.04
CA ASP A 168 -17.50 40.89 32.05
C ASP A 168 -18.16 40.86 30.66
N ASP A 169 -18.38 42.03 30.08
CA ASP A 169 -18.91 42.18 28.71
C ASP A 169 -17.81 41.81 27.70
N ASN A 170 -17.81 40.62 27.09
CA ASN A 170 -17.20 40.30 25.78
C ASN A 170 -17.61 38.89 25.26
N ASP A 171 -18.90 38.69 24.96
CA ASP A 171 -19.48 37.36 24.65
C ASP A 171 -19.37 36.87 23.18
N ASP A 172 -18.74 37.62 22.28
CA ASP A 172 -18.73 37.25 20.85
C ASP A 172 -17.53 36.37 20.41
N ASP A 173 -16.47 36.23 21.22
CA ASP A 173 -15.23 35.54 20.81
C ASP A 173 -15.14 34.05 21.26
N ASP A 174 -15.84 33.67 22.33
CA ASP A 174 -15.78 32.31 22.90
C ASP A 174 -16.62 31.27 22.14
N ASN A 175 -17.64 31.71 21.41
CA ASN A 175 -18.52 30.85 20.62
C ASN A 175 -17.78 30.20 19.43
N ASP A 176 -16.71 30.83 18.96
CA ASP A 176 -15.86 30.32 17.89
C ASP A 176 -14.91 29.22 18.39
N TYR A 177 -14.45 29.29 19.65
CA TYR A 177 -13.48 28.34 20.22
C TYR A 177 -14.00 26.91 20.37
N ALA A 178 -15.27 26.74 20.75
CA ALA A 178 -15.90 25.43 20.91
C ALA A 178 -16.26 24.75 19.58
N ALA A 179 -16.74 25.55 18.61
CA ALA A 179 -17.10 25.08 17.26
C ALA A 179 -15.87 24.84 16.37
N ASN A 180 -14.80 25.63 16.57
CA ASN A 180 -13.54 25.55 15.82
C ASN A 180 -12.43 24.78 16.53
N ASN A 181 -12.70 24.07 17.63
CA ASN A 181 -11.69 23.21 18.22
C ASN A 181 -11.37 22.03 17.27
N HIS A 182 -10.27 22.19 16.55
CA HIS A 182 -9.75 21.25 15.55
C HIS A 182 -9.68 19.81 16.10
N VAL A 183 -9.33 19.66 17.37
CA VAL A 183 -9.17 18.36 18.03
C VAL A 183 -10.52 17.64 18.18
N TRP A 184 -11.58 18.32 18.59
CA TRP A 184 -12.92 17.72 18.69
C TRP A 184 -13.46 17.34 17.31
N ASN A 185 -13.19 18.17 16.31
CA ASN A 185 -13.57 17.91 14.93
C ASN A 185 -12.86 16.70 14.32
N GLU A 186 -11.60 16.46 14.70
CA GLU A 186 -10.85 15.28 14.33
C GLU A 186 -11.32 14.05 15.13
N TYR A 187 -11.56 14.17 16.43
CA TYR A 187 -12.06 13.07 17.26
C TYR A 187 -13.42 12.53 16.80
N GLN A 188 -14.25 13.32 16.13
CA GLN A 188 -15.52 12.85 15.56
C GLN A 188 -15.40 12.23 14.17
N SER A 189 -14.28 12.44 13.47
CA SER A 189 -14.01 11.83 12.17
C SER A 189 -13.84 10.31 12.26
N GLU A 190 -14.01 9.61 11.15
CA GLU A 190 -13.77 8.16 11.05
C GLU A 190 -12.28 7.84 11.17
N ARG A 191 -11.92 6.66 11.69
CA ARG A 191 -10.52 6.23 11.72
C ARG A 191 -10.15 5.58 10.40
N TYR A 192 -8.99 5.94 9.86
CA TYR A 192 -8.39 5.23 8.75
C TYR A 192 -7.44 4.17 9.31
N ASP A 193 -7.96 2.96 9.49
CA ASP A 193 -7.22 1.90 10.17
C ASP A 193 -6.28 1.15 9.21
N ARG A 194 -6.71 0.85 7.96
CA ARG A 194 -5.94 0.06 6.99
C ARG A 194 -6.20 0.49 5.55
N THR A 195 -5.18 0.35 4.70
CA THR A 195 -5.26 0.52 3.23
C THR A 195 -5.86 -0.70 2.52
N PHE A 196 -6.30 -1.69 3.30
CA PHE A 196 -6.70 -3.01 2.82
C PHE A 196 -7.86 -2.95 1.82
N ASP A 197 -8.95 -2.26 2.18
CA ASP A 197 -10.15 -2.22 1.36
C ASP A 197 -9.90 -1.48 0.03
N ASP A 198 -9.16 -0.37 0.08
CA ASP A 198 -8.80 0.45 -1.08
C ASP A 198 -8.00 -0.38 -2.12
N TYR A 199 -6.96 -1.11 -1.69
CA TYR A 199 -6.20 -1.98 -2.58
C TYR A 199 -7.02 -3.17 -3.11
N ASN A 200 -7.94 -3.69 -2.31
CA ASN A 200 -8.77 -4.82 -2.68
C ASN A 200 -9.72 -4.47 -3.83
N GLU A 201 -10.35 -3.30 -3.75
CA GLU A 201 -11.19 -2.76 -4.82
C GLU A 201 -10.41 -2.56 -6.11
N LEU A 202 -9.20 -1.98 -6.02
CA LEU A 202 -8.31 -1.80 -7.17
C LEU A 202 -7.91 -3.14 -7.79
N LEU A 203 -7.60 -4.16 -6.99
CA LEU A 203 -7.18 -5.47 -7.49
C LEU A 203 -8.31 -6.19 -8.24
N VAL A 204 -9.53 -6.18 -7.69
CA VAL A 204 -10.70 -6.79 -8.33
C VAL A 204 -11.04 -6.05 -9.64
N SER A 205 -10.96 -4.72 -9.63
CA SER A 205 -11.16 -3.89 -10.83
C SER A 205 -10.10 -4.16 -11.90
N TYR A 206 -8.84 -4.32 -11.49
CA TYR A 206 -7.74 -4.70 -12.37
C TYR A 206 -8.02 -6.03 -13.08
N GLY A 207 -8.54 -7.03 -12.37
CA GLY A 207 -8.90 -8.33 -12.96
C GLY A 207 -10.04 -8.23 -13.97
N TYR A 208 -11.09 -7.45 -13.69
CA TYR A 208 -12.18 -7.23 -14.67
C TYR A 208 -11.69 -6.52 -15.94
N CYS A 209 -10.69 -5.65 -15.82
CA CYS A 209 -10.10 -4.95 -16.96
C CYS A 209 -9.21 -5.84 -17.84
N THR A 210 -8.59 -6.87 -17.26
CA THR A 210 -7.46 -7.57 -17.91
C THR A 210 -7.69 -9.05 -18.20
N LEU A 211 -8.36 -9.81 -17.32
CA LEU A 211 -8.55 -11.27 -17.47
C LEU A 211 -9.35 -11.62 -18.74
N PHE A 212 -10.31 -10.79 -19.11
CA PHE A 212 -11.26 -11.03 -20.19
C PHE A 212 -11.24 -9.90 -21.24
N VAL A 213 -10.11 -9.20 -21.39
CA VAL A 213 -10.01 -8.02 -22.28
C VAL A 213 -10.30 -8.36 -23.75
N ILE A 214 -10.01 -9.59 -24.18
CA ILE A 214 -10.33 -10.07 -25.54
C ILE A 214 -11.85 -10.16 -25.77
N ALA A 215 -12.61 -10.49 -24.72
CA ALA A 215 -14.07 -10.54 -24.79
C ALA A 215 -14.70 -9.14 -24.70
N PHE A 216 -14.15 -8.26 -23.83
CA PHE A 216 -14.64 -6.89 -23.65
C PHE A 216 -13.49 -5.86 -23.67
N PRO A 217 -13.07 -5.39 -24.85
CA PRO A 217 -11.91 -4.50 -24.99
C PRO A 217 -12.09 -3.10 -24.38
N LEU A 218 -13.34 -2.67 -24.10
CA LEU A 218 -13.62 -1.36 -23.49
C LEU A 218 -13.46 -1.36 -21.97
N ALA A 219 -13.26 -2.52 -21.32
CA ALA A 219 -13.14 -2.60 -19.87
C ALA A 219 -12.04 -1.68 -19.29
N PRO A 220 -10.81 -1.64 -19.84
CA PRO A 220 -9.76 -0.76 -19.34
C PRO A 220 -10.10 0.74 -19.42
N LEU A 221 -10.90 1.15 -20.42
CA LEU A 221 -11.34 2.55 -20.54
C LEU A 221 -12.28 2.92 -19.38
N PHE A 222 -13.23 2.05 -19.04
CA PHE A 222 -14.13 2.27 -17.90
C PHE A 222 -13.38 2.24 -16.57
N GLY A 223 -12.43 1.29 -16.41
CA GLY A 223 -11.55 1.26 -15.23
C GLY A 223 -10.72 2.53 -15.06
N PHE A 224 -10.15 3.04 -16.15
CA PHE A 224 -9.40 4.30 -16.14
C PHE A 224 -10.26 5.49 -15.70
N LEU A 225 -11.47 5.63 -16.25
CA LEU A 225 -12.39 6.70 -15.85
C LEU A 225 -12.80 6.59 -14.38
N SER A 226 -13.03 5.37 -13.90
CA SER A 226 -13.33 5.16 -12.47
C SER A 226 -12.16 5.55 -11.60
N ASN A 227 -10.94 5.12 -11.93
CA ASN A 227 -9.76 5.44 -11.14
C ASN A 227 -9.50 6.95 -11.05
N ILE A 228 -9.87 7.74 -12.08
CA ILE A 228 -9.81 9.21 -12.02
C ILE A 228 -10.79 9.74 -10.96
N VAL A 229 -12.02 9.24 -10.95
CA VAL A 229 -13.04 9.64 -9.97
C VAL A 229 -12.63 9.19 -8.57
N GLU A 230 -12.21 7.94 -8.44
CA GLU A 230 -11.81 7.29 -7.21
C GLU A 230 -10.66 8.03 -6.53
N SER A 231 -9.62 8.36 -7.29
CA SER A 231 -8.48 9.13 -6.77
C SER A 231 -8.89 10.48 -6.16
N ARG A 232 -9.98 11.09 -6.64
CA ARG A 232 -10.52 12.32 -6.04
C ARG A 232 -11.38 12.05 -4.82
N ILE A 233 -12.17 10.98 -4.83
CA ILE A 233 -13.02 10.56 -3.71
C ILE A 233 -12.15 10.16 -2.51
N ASP A 234 -11.14 9.30 -2.72
CA ASP A 234 -10.18 8.88 -1.69
C ASP A 234 -9.39 10.06 -1.13
N GLY A 235 -8.92 10.94 -2.01
CA GLY A 235 -8.23 12.17 -1.59
C GLY A 235 -9.13 13.05 -0.70
N TYR A 236 -10.43 13.14 -1.01
CA TYR A 236 -11.37 13.87 -0.17
C TYR A 236 -11.64 13.16 1.17
N LYS A 237 -11.80 11.83 1.15
CA LYS A 237 -12.03 10.96 2.31
C LYS A 237 -10.91 11.12 3.34
N LEU A 238 -9.66 11.01 2.91
CA LEU A 238 -8.47 11.17 3.75
C LEU A 238 -8.32 12.62 4.27
N CYS A 239 -8.63 13.64 3.47
CA CYS A 239 -8.42 15.03 3.88
C CYS A 239 -9.55 15.64 4.72
N ARG A 240 -10.81 15.16 4.60
CA ARG A 240 -11.98 15.84 5.18
C ARG A 240 -12.87 14.98 6.06
N LEU A 241 -12.82 13.65 5.93
CA LEU A 241 -13.76 12.75 6.63
C LEU A 241 -13.08 11.84 7.63
N GLN A 242 -11.84 11.47 7.37
CA GLN A 242 -11.05 10.61 8.24
C GLN A 242 -10.12 11.43 9.15
N ARG A 243 -9.71 10.81 10.25
CA ARG A 243 -8.63 11.28 11.10
C ARG A 243 -7.31 11.10 10.40
N ARG A 244 -6.31 11.91 10.75
CA ARG A 244 -4.97 11.73 10.22
C ARG A 244 -4.45 10.34 10.65
N PRO A 245 -4.13 9.44 9.71
CA PRO A 245 -3.54 8.16 10.07
C PRO A 245 -2.11 8.35 10.59
N PHE A 246 -1.70 7.47 11.49
CA PHE A 246 -0.31 7.44 11.93
C PHE A 246 0.59 6.96 10.79
N PRO A 247 1.69 7.66 10.47
CA PRO A 247 2.58 7.27 9.39
C PRO A 247 3.27 5.94 9.75
N ARG A 248 3.01 4.91 8.94
CA ARG A 248 3.67 3.61 9.04
C ARG A 248 4.76 3.52 7.99
N ARG A 249 5.94 3.03 8.37
CA ARG A 249 7.01 2.72 7.41
C ARG A 249 6.64 1.40 6.73
N ALA A 250 6.73 1.37 5.41
CA ALA A 250 6.57 0.18 4.59
C ALA A 250 7.65 0.19 3.51
N ASP A 251 8.30 -0.94 3.32
CA ASP A 251 9.35 -1.10 2.31
C ASP A 251 8.76 -1.45 0.93
N ASP A 252 7.56 -2.06 0.92
CA ASP A 252 6.85 -2.49 -0.27
C ASP A 252 5.31 -2.41 -0.08
N ILE A 253 4.57 -2.82 -1.11
CA ILE A 253 3.10 -2.95 -1.06
C ILE A 253 2.66 -4.26 -0.36
N GLY A 254 3.58 -5.08 0.14
CA GLY A 254 3.31 -6.34 0.84
C GLY A 254 2.74 -7.44 -0.05
N ALA A 255 1.85 -8.25 0.53
CA ALA A 255 1.21 -9.39 -0.14
C ALA A 255 0.41 -9.03 -1.40
N TRP A 256 0.08 -7.75 -1.61
CA TRP A 256 -0.55 -7.26 -2.84
C TRP A 256 0.31 -7.52 -4.08
N GLN A 257 1.64 -7.48 -3.95
CA GLN A 257 2.55 -7.81 -5.05
C GLN A 257 2.37 -9.26 -5.49
N ILE A 258 2.30 -10.19 -4.54
CA ILE A 258 2.06 -11.62 -4.81
C ILE A 258 0.69 -11.81 -5.49
N ALA A 259 -0.34 -11.11 -5.01
CA ALA A 259 -1.67 -11.19 -5.59
C ALA A 259 -1.71 -10.67 -7.05
N LEU A 260 -1.01 -9.58 -7.35
CA LEU A 260 -0.87 -9.04 -8.71
C LEU A 260 -0.09 -9.99 -9.63
N GLU A 261 0.97 -10.64 -9.13
CA GLU A 261 1.73 -11.63 -9.89
C GLU A 261 0.89 -12.87 -10.22
N VAL A 262 0.14 -13.40 -9.25
CA VAL A 262 -0.81 -14.50 -9.47
C VAL A 262 -1.87 -14.11 -10.49
N MET A 263 -2.40 -12.89 -10.40
CA MET A 263 -3.31 -12.33 -11.39
C MET A 263 -2.67 -12.22 -12.77
N ALA A 264 -1.41 -11.79 -12.90
CA ALA A 264 -0.71 -11.71 -14.18
C ALA A 264 -0.61 -13.08 -14.88
N TRP A 265 -0.29 -14.14 -14.13
CA TRP A 265 -0.31 -15.51 -14.65
C TRP A 265 -1.71 -15.94 -15.09
N ALA A 266 -2.74 -15.61 -14.31
CA ALA A 266 -4.13 -15.89 -14.66
C ALA A 266 -4.57 -15.12 -15.92
N ILE A 267 -4.16 -13.85 -16.08
CA ILE A 267 -4.43 -13.00 -17.25
C ILE A 267 -3.84 -13.61 -18.52
N LEU A 268 -2.58 -14.05 -18.46
CA LEU A 268 -1.92 -14.70 -19.59
C LEU A 268 -2.66 -15.98 -19.99
N ALA A 269 -2.94 -16.87 -19.02
CA ALA A 269 -3.62 -18.13 -19.27
C ALA A 269 -5.05 -17.93 -19.81
N THR A 270 -5.80 -16.99 -19.24
CA THR A 270 -7.20 -16.74 -19.59
C THR A 270 -7.32 -16.15 -20.99
N ASN A 271 -6.55 -15.10 -21.31
CA ASN A 271 -6.62 -14.48 -22.62
C ASN A 271 -6.15 -15.44 -23.72
N LEU A 272 -5.07 -16.19 -23.50
CA LEU A 272 -4.64 -17.20 -24.45
C LEU A 272 -5.70 -18.30 -24.64
N GLY A 273 -6.33 -18.74 -23.55
CA GLY A 273 -7.45 -19.67 -23.60
C GLY A 273 -8.64 -19.11 -24.40
N LEU A 274 -8.97 -17.84 -24.25
CA LEU A 274 -10.06 -17.19 -25.00
C LEU A 274 -9.78 -17.13 -26.50
N VAL A 275 -8.55 -16.79 -26.91
CA VAL A 275 -8.14 -16.79 -28.33
C VAL A 275 -8.35 -18.16 -28.95
N CYS A 276 -7.85 -19.20 -28.28
CA CYS A 276 -7.79 -20.52 -28.88
C CYS A 276 -9.10 -21.28 -28.77
N PHE A 277 -9.84 -21.09 -27.68
CA PHE A 277 -11.02 -21.90 -27.41
C PHE A 277 -12.36 -21.18 -27.55
N ALA A 278 -12.43 -19.88 -27.25
CA ALA A 278 -13.71 -19.16 -27.21
C ALA A 278 -14.05 -18.47 -28.55
N SER A 279 -13.07 -17.93 -29.28
CA SER A 279 -13.33 -17.17 -30.51
C SER A 279 -13.08 -17.98 -31.79
N ARG A 280 -14.14 -18.20 -32.59
CA ARG A 280 -14.01 -18.81 -33.93
C ARG A 280 -13.29 -17.89 -34.93
N LYS A 281 -13.52 -16.57 -34.84
CA LYS A 281 -12.92 -15.58 -35.74
C LYS A 281 -11.41 -15.44 -35.52
N LEU A 282 -10.97 -15.41 -34.27
CA LEU A 282 -9.54 -15.35 -33.94
C LEU A 282 -8.85 -16.67 -34.33
N ARG A 283 -9.50 -17.81 -34.14
CA ARG A 283 -8.96 -19.11 -34.58
C ARG A 283 -8.67 -19.17 -36.07
N ILE A 284 -9.57 -18.61 -36.89
CA ILE A 284 -9.37 -18.47 -38.34
C ILE A 284 -8.25 -17.47 -38.65
N LEU A 285 -8.22 -16.32 -37.97
CA LEU A 285 -7.18 -15.29 -38.16
C LEU A 285 -5.77 -15.81 -37.88
N PHE A 286 -5.62 -16.65 -36.85
CA PHE A 286 -4.35 -17.27 -36.47
C PHE A 286 -4.05 -18.59 -37.21
N GLY A 287 -4.90 -19.00 -38.16
CA GLY A 287 -4.67 -20.22 -38.95
C GLY A 287 -4.70 -21.52 -38.16
N ILE A 288 -5.38 -21.54 -37.01
CA ILE A 288 -5.41 -22.70 -36.11
C ILE A 288 -6.39 -23.75 -36.68
N HIS A 289 -5.84 -24.84 -37.24
CA HIS A 289 -6.60 -25.90 -37.90
C HIS A 289 -7.51 -26.70 -36.92
N ASN A 290 -8.53 -27.38 -37.47
CA ASN A 290 -9.62 -28.06 -36.74
C ASN A 290 -9.24 -29.28 -35.89
N HIS A 291 -7.96 -29.63 -35.76
CA HIS A 291 -7.55 -30.76 -34.90
C HIS A 291 -7.28 -30.28 -33.48
N ASP A 292 -8.10 -30.70 -32.52
CA ASP A 292 -8.03 -30.30 -31.10
C ASP A 292 -6.60 -30.39 -30.53
N PHE A 293 -5.84 -31.42 -30.90
CA PHE A 293 -4.45 -31.59 -30.48
C PHE A 293 -3.50 -30.50 -31.00
N ALA A 294 -3.65 -30.09 -32.25
CA ALA A 294 -2.84 -29.02 -32.84
C ALA A 294 -3.11 -27.68 -32.14
N GLN A 295 -4.35 -27.42 -31.74
CA GLN A 295 -4.73 -26.18 -31.04
C GLN A 295 -4.07 -26.10 -29.66
N VAL A 296 -4.05 -27.20 -28.92
CA VAL A 296 -3.40 -27.27 -27.60
C VAL A 296 -1.89 -27.06 -27.72
N ILE A 297 -1.25 -27.64 -28.74
CA ILE A 297 0.19 -27.40 -28.99
C ILE A 297 0.44 -25.93 -29.34
N THR A 298 -0.35 -25.33 -30.23
CA THR A 298 -0.19 -23.92 -30.58
C THR A 298 -0.35 -23.02 -29.35
N VAL A 299 -1.34 -23.28 -28.48
CA VAL A 299 -1.49 -22.59 -27.19
C VAL A 299 -0.20 -22.70 -26.37
N LEU A 300 0.30 -23.92 -26.18
CA LEU A 300 1.48 -24.14 -25.34
C LEU A 300 2.72 -23.45 -25.91
N CYS A 301 2.92 -23.51 -27.23
CA CYS A 301 4.01 -22.80 -27.89
C CYS A 301 3.91 -21.27 -27.73
N VAL A 302 2.72 -20.69 -27.93
CA VAL A 302 2.50 -19.24 -27.74
C VAL A 302 2.67 -18.86 -26.26
N PHE A 303 2.19 -19.68 -25.32
CA PHE A 303 2.41 -19.46 -23.90
C PHE A 303 3.90 -19.41 -23.56
N VAL A 304 4.66 -20.42 -23.98
CA VAL A 304 6.12 -20.48 -23.76
C VAL A 304 6.83 -19.29 -24.39
N LEU A 305 6.42 -18.88 -25.60
CA LEU A 305 6.98 -17.71 -26.27
C LEU A 305 6.70 -16.42 -25.49
N LEU A 306 5.47 -16.21 -25.04
CA LEU A 306 5.09 -15.02 -24.27
C LEU A 306 5.76 -14.99 -22.90
N VAL A 307 5.89 -16.13 -22.22
CA VAL A 307 6.65 -16.24 -20.97
C VAL A 307 8.13 -15.95 -21.21
N GLY A 308 8.72 -16.49 -22.28
CA GLY A 308 10.12 -16.22 -22.65
C GLY A 308 10.35 -14.74 -22.96
N LEU A 309 9.41 -14.09 -23.66
CA LEU A 309 9.45 -12.65 -23.92
C LEU A 309 9.33 -11.86 -22.61
N TRP A 310 8.42 -12.24 -21.72
CA TRP A 310 8.27 -11.59 -20.42
C TRP A 310 9.54 -11.72 -19.56
N GLN A 311 10.15 -12.91 -19.50
CA GLN A 311 11.43 -13.13 -18.82
C GLN A 311 12.57 -12.31 -19.43
N LEU A 312 12.62 -12.20 -20.76
CA LEU A 312 13.62 -11.37 -21.44
C LEU A 312 13.43 -9.89 -21.11
N LEU A 313 12.18 -9.40 -21.09
CA LEU A 313 11.88 -8.04 -20.67
C LEU A 313 12.24 -7.81 -19.19
N ALA A 314 11.88 -8.73 -18.30
CA ALA A 314 12.26 -8.67 -16.89
C ALA A 314 13.78 -8.66 -16.70
N TRP A 315 14.52 -9.41 -17.52
CA TRP A 315 15.99 -9.37 -17.52
C TRP A 315 16.55 -8.02 -18.02
N CYS A 316 15.87 -7.37 -18.97
CA CYS A 316 16.23 -6.03 -19.43
C CYS A 316 16.01 -4.94 -18.37
N PHE A 317 14.97 -5.09 -17.53
CA PHE A 317 14.66 -4.18 -16.44
C PHE A 317 15.21 -4.72 -15.12
N LYS A 318 16.48 -4.42 -14.82
CA LYS A 318 17.08 -4.75 -13.52
C LYS A 318 16.46 -3.88 -12.43
N ASP A 319 15.69 -4.48 -11.54
CA ASP A 319 15.28 -3.85 -10.29
C ASP A 319 16.30 -4.18 -9.18
N PRO A 320 16.73 -3.20 -8.35
CA PRO A 320 16.44 -1.77 -8.43
C PRO A 320 17.30 -1.01 -9.47
N PRO A 321 16.85 0.19 -9.92
CA PRO A 321 17.62 1.02 -10.85
C PRO A 321 19.02 1.39 -10.33
N ALA A 322 19.98 1.52 -11.25
CA ALA A 322 21.41 1.69 -10.93
C ALA A 322 21.72 2.88 -10.00
N PHE A 323 21.03 4.01 -10.15
CA PHE A 323 21.21 5.17 -9.28
C PHE A 323 20.85 4.88 -7.82
N MET A 324 19.86 4.02 -7.59
CA MET A 324 19.42 3.63 -6.26
C MET A 324 20.42 2.64 -5.64
N VAL A 325 20.95 1.71 -6.44
CA VAL A 325 22.04 0.81 -6.01
C VAL A 325 23.28 1.62 -5.58
N GLU A 326 23.66 2.62 -6.37
CA GLU A 326 24.78 3.51 -6.03
C GLU A 326 24.49 4.29 -4.72
N HIS A 327 23.26 4.77 -4.55
CA HIS A 327 22.87 5.47 -3.33
C HIS A 327 22.90 4.55 -2.10
N ILE A 328 22.43 3.31 -2.23
CA ILE A 328 22.49 2.30 -1.15
C ILE A 328 23.95 2.02 -0.80
N HIS A 329 24.80 1.72 -1.79
CA HIS A 329 26.23 1.50 -1.54
C HIS A 329 26.93 2.71 -0.92
N ARG A 330 26.59 3.93 -1.32
CA ARG A 330 27.11 5.16 -0.71
C ARG A 330 26.68 5.26 0.75
N THR A 331 25.41 4.97 1.05
CA THR A 331 24.86 5.03 2.40
C THR A 331 25.52 3.98 3.29
N ASP A 332 25.61 2.74 2.82
CA ASP A 332 26.29 1.64 3.52
C ASP A 332 27.77 1.96 3.77
N HIS A 333 28.44 2.56 2.79
CA HIS A 333 29.83 2.98 2.96
C HIS A 333 29.97 4.06 4.04
N ILE A 334 29.12 5.09 4.01
CA ILE A 334 29.11 6.15 5.02
C ILE A 334 28.81 5.57 6.40
N GLU A 335 27.82 4.68 6.51
CA GLU A 335 27.47 4.01 7.76
C GLU A 335 28.66 3.19 8.29
N HIS A 336 29.31 2.40 7.45
CA HIS A 336 30.50 1.65 7.83
C HIS A 336 31.65 2.56 8.29
N GLN A 337 31.87 3.70 7.63
CA GLN A 337 32.86 4.68 8.07
C GLN A 337 32.49 5.31 9.42
N LEU A 338 31.22 5.64 9.63
CA LEU A 338 30.72 6.20 10.89
C LEU A 338 30.83 5.21 12.04
N GLN A 339 30.47 3.94 11.81
CA GLN A 339 30.63 2.88 12.81
C GLN A 339 32.11 2.65 13.14
N GLY A 340 33.00 2.67 12.14
CA GLY A 340 34.44 2.60 12.35
C GLY A 340 34.97 3.77 13.19
N LEU A 341 34.52 5.00 12.89
CA LEU A 341 34.86 6.18 13.67
C LEU A 341 34.32 6.09 15.11
N SER A 342 33.08 5.64 15.30
CA SER A 342 32.49 5.43 16.63
C SER A 342 33.34 4.48 17.47
N ARG A 343 33.77 3.34 16.89
CA ARG A 343 34.64 2.38 17.56
C ARG A 343 36.01 2.95 17.90
N GLU A 344 36.62 3.74 17.02
CA GLU A 344 37.91 4.40 17.30
C GLU A 344 37.80 5.44 18.42
N VAL A 345 36.66 6.14 18.50
CA VAL A 345 36.36 7.10 19.57
C VAL A 345 36.13 6.36 20.90
N GLU A 346 35.36 5.28 20.91
CA GLU A 346 35.15 4.43 22.08
C GLU A 346 36.47 3.85 22.59
N GLN A 347 37.31 3.28 21.71
CA GLN A 347 38.64 2.80 22.07
C GLN A 347 39.53 3.89 22.68
N PHE A 348 39.47 5.12 22.15
CA PHE A 348 40.23 6.24 22.71
C PHE A 348 39.76 6.59 24.14
N PHE A 349 38.46 6.49 24.42
CA PHE A 349 37.95 6.71 25.77
C PHE A 349 38.25 5.54 26.72
N ASP A 350 38.21 4.29 26.24
CA ASP A 350 38.56 3.11 27.04
C ASP A 350 40.05 3.07 27.44
N GLU A 351 40.93 3.66 26.63
CA GLU A 351 42.36 3.82 26.96
C GLU A 351 42.62 4.87 28.06
N LEU A 352 41.68 5.80 28.28
CA LEU A 352 41.80 6.87 29.27
C LEU A 352 41.23 6.43 30.62
N LYS A 353 41.82 6.91 31.72
CA LYS A 353 41.23 6.69 33.05
C LYS A 353 39.99 7.57 33.23
N GLU A 354 39.02 7.11 34.01
CA GLU A 354 37.78 7.86 34.30
C GLU A 354 38.06 9.27 34.86
N ASP A 355 39.09 9.39 35.72
CA ASP A 355 39.56 10.68 36.25
C ASP A 355 40.05 11.63 35.15
N GLU A 356 40.75 11.10 34.14
CA GLU A 356 41.31 11.90 33.05
C GLU A 356 40.23 12.42 32.09
N VAL A 357 39.17 11.63 31.89
CA VAL A 357 38.00 12.03 31.09
C VAL A 357 37.13 13.03 31.86
N SER A 358 36.94 12.83 33.16
CA SER A 358 36.13 13.74 34.00
C SER A 358 36.78 15.12 34.19
N SER A 359 38.13 15.18 34.16
CA SER A 359 38.94 16.39 34.25
C SER A 359 39.41 16.93 32.88
N TRP A 360 38.70 16.64 31.78
CA TRP A 360 39.15 16.97 30.43
C TRP A 360 39.40 18.47 30.17
N GLU A 361 38.78 19.37 30.94
CA GLU A 361 39.05 20.80 30.86
C GLU A 361 40.51 21.16 31.22
N GLN A 362 41.20 20.28 31.94
CA GLN A 362 42.61 20.42 32.31
C GLN A 362 43.56 19.82 31.27
N TRP A 363 43.06 19.25 30.17
CA TRP A 363 43.89 18.65 29.14
C TRP A 363 44.85 19.65 28.51
N THR A 364 46.08 19.20 28.29
CA THR A 364 47.08 19.97 27.53
C THR A 364 46.68 20.02 26.05
N VAL A 365 47.27 20.96 25.31
CA VAL A 365 47.03 21.08 23.85
C VAL A 365 47.32 19.76 23.12
N HIS A 366 48.31 18.98 23.60
CA HIS A 366 48.66 17.69 23.01
C HIS A 366 47.56 16.63 23.17
N TYR A 367 46.88 16.57 24.32
CA TYR A 367 45.76 15.65 24.53
C TYR A 367 44.53 16.04 23.71
N VAL A 368 44.22 17.34 23.63
CA VAL A 368 43.15 17.85 22.76
C VAL A 368 43.45 17.49 21.30
N LEU A 369 44.69 17.64 20.85
CA LEU A 369 45.10 17.25 19.50
C LEU A 369 45.07 15.74 19.26
N ALA A 370 45.42 14.92 20.25
CA ALA A 370 45.30 13.47 20.15
C ALA A 370 43.84 13.03 19.97
N PHE A 371 42.93 13.62 20.75
CA PHE A 371 41.49 13.42 20.59
C PHE A 371 41.00 13.87 19.21
N LEU A 372 41.32 15.09 18.79
CA LEU A 372 40.89 15.60 17.47
C LEU A 372 41.44 14.75 16.32
N LYS A 373 42.68 14.24 16.43
CA LYS A 373 43.25 13.33 15.42
C LYS A 373 42.45 12.04 15.30
N LYS A 374 41.96 11.50 16.42
CA LYS A 374 41.17 10.25 16.44
C LYS A 374 39.73 10.46 15.98
N VAL A 375 39.11 11.57 16.37
CA VAL A 375 37.67 11.82 16.13
C VAL A 375 37.40 12.49 14.78
N LEU A 376 38.35 13.30 14.27
CA LEU A 376 38.08 14.21 13.16
C LEU A 376 38.85 13.91 11.89
N VAL A 377 40.09 13.44 12.00
CA VAL A 377 40.99 13.44 10.84
C VAL A 377 41.86 12.18 10.78
N LYS A 378 41.45 11.24 9.92
CA LYS A 378 42.29 10.08 9.56
C LYS A 378 43.47 10.45 8.65
N ASN A 379 43.39 11.58 7.93
CA ASN A 379 44.40 12.00 6.96
C ASN A 379 45.46 12.96 7.55
N PRO A 380 46.76 12.61 7.57
CA PRO A 380 47.81 13.49 8.07
C PRO A 380 47.85 14.89 7.42
N PHE A 381 47.51 15.00 6.13
CA PHE A 381 47.61 16.25 5.38
C PHE A 381 46.57 17.30 5.80
N GLU A 382 45.38 16.86 6.23
CA GLU A 382 44.32 17.75 6.72
C GLU A 382 44.51 18.10 8.20
N PHE A 383 45.22 17.25 8.96
CA PHE A 383 45.44 17.45 10.38
C PHE A 383 46.56 18.45 10.68
N GLU A 384 47.64 18.47 9.88
CA GLU A 384 48.80 19.36 10.14
C GLU A 384 48.44 20.86 10.18
N PRO A 385 47.59 21.41 9.28
CA PRO A 385 47.12 22.80 9.39
C PRO A 385 46.36 23.08 10.70
N ILE A 386 45.47 22.17 11.11
CA ILE A 386 44.68 22.32 12.34
C ILE A 386 45.59 22.25 13.57
N LYS A 387 46.50 21.29 13.57
CA LYS A 387 47.53 21.13 14.61
C LYS A 387 48.38 22.38 14.77
N ALA A 388 48.84 22.98 13.67
CA ALA A 388 49.60 24.23 13.70
C ALA A 388 48.78 25.38 14.32
N ILE A 389 47.49 25.49 14.00
CA ILE A 389 46.59 26.53 14.56
C ILE A 389 46.39 26.32 16.07
N PHE A 390 46.08 25.10 16.50
CA PHE A 390 45.84 24.78 17.91
C PHE A 390 47.10 24.97 18.77
N LEU A 391 48.28 24.64 18.24
CA LEU A 391 49.57 24.91 18.90
C LEU A 391 49.87 26.41 18.96
N ARG A 392 49.66 27.15 17.86
CA ARG A 392 49.92 28.60 17.80
C ARG A 392 49.07 29.40 18.76
N HIS A 393 47.80 29.03 18.91
CA HIS A 393 46.85 29.70 19.80
C HIS A 393 46.76 29.07 21.20
N ASN A 394 47.59 28.06 21.49
CA ASN A 394 47.63 27.34 22.77
C ASN A 394 46.24 26.90 23.27
N ILE A 395 45.47 26.25 22.40
CA ILE A 395 44.09 25.84 22.69
C ILE A 395 44.11 24.57 23.56
N ASN A 396 44.16 24.76 24.89
CA ASN A 396 44.04 23.69 25.89
C ASN A 396 42.57 23.30 26.15
N GLY A 397 42.30 22.30 26.99
CA GLY A 397 40.94 21.81 27.29
C GLY A 397 39.96 22.93 27.69
N LYS A 398 40.38 23.86 28.55
CA LYS A 398 39.58 25.01 28.98
C LYS A 398 39.29 26.02 27.87
N ALA A 399 40.26 26.28 27.00
CA ALA A 399 40.07 27.13 25.81
C ALA A 399 39.17 26.43 24.77
N PHE A 400 39.34 25.13 24.61
CA PHE A 400 38.55 24.27 23.74
C PHE A 400 37.07 24.25 24.18
N ALA A 401 36.81 24.14 25.48
CA ALA A 401 35.48 24.20 26.09
C ALA A 401 34.71 25.48 25.70
N LYS A 402 35.40 26.62 25.60
CA LYS A 402 34.80 27.94 25.30
C LYS A 402 34.85 28.34 23.82
N LEU A 403 35.39 27.48 22.96
CA LEU A 403 35.60 27.78 21.55
C LEU A 403 34.26 28.00 20.81
N LYS A 404 34.22 28.94 19.87
CA LYS A 404 33.02 29.21 19.05
C LYS A 404 33.37 29.14 17.58
N SER A 405 32.37 28.92 16.72
CA SER A 405 32.56 28.83 15.26
C SER A 405 33.28 30.06 14.71
N ASP A 406 32.84 31.26 15.11
CA ASP A 406 33.45 32.53 14.69
C ASP A 406 34.93 32.68 15.11
N GLN A 407 35.33 32.06 16.22
CA GLN A 407 36.71 32.11 16.70
C GLN A 407 37.60 31.17 15.88
N LEU A 408 37.10 29.99 15.50
CA LEU A 408 37.81 29.04 14.63
C LEU A 408 38.07 29.64 13.24
N LEU A 409 37.07 30.33 12.68
CA LEU A 409 37.21 31.06 11.42
C LEU A 409 38.28 32.17 11.51
N LYS A 410 38.30 32.92 12.63
CA LYS A 410 39.32 33.96 12.90
C LYS A 410 40.74 33.39 13.09
N PHE A 411 40.86 32.17 13.61
CA PHE A 411 42.14 31.47 13.78
C PHE A 411 42.66 30.84 12.48
N GLY A 412 41.91 30.92 11.38
CA GLY A 412 42.36 30.51 10.06
C GLY A 412 41.89 29.13 9.61
N VAL A 413 40.92 28.52 10.29
CA VAL A 413 40.20 27.34 9.79
C VAL A 413 39.25 27.83 8.69
N LYS A 414 39.67 27.73 7.42
CA LYS A 414 38.94 28.30 6.28
C LYS A 414 37.68 27.52 5.91
N ASP A 415 37.63 26.23 6.25
CA ASP A 415 36.49 25.37 5.94
C ASP A 415 35.49 25.38 7.10
N TYR A 416 34.28 25.85 6.80
CA TYR A 416 33.17 25.88 7.76
C TYR A 416 32.81 24.48 8.27
N LEU A 417 32.86 23.46 7.41
CA LEU A 417 32.52 22.09 7.78
C LEU A 417 33.51 21.53 8.81
N ILE A 418 34.80 21.79 8.62
CA ILE A 418 35.84 21.38 9.58
C ILE A 418 35.65 22.12 10.91
N ALA A 419 35.29 23.40 10.89
CA ALA A 419 35.03 24.17 12.11
C ALA A 419 33.82 23.61 12.89
N GLU A 420 32.72 23.26 12.21
CA GLU A 420 31.58 22.60 12.86
C GLU A 420 31.92 21.21 13.39
N LEU A 421 32.67 20.42 12.63
CA LEU A 421 33.08 19.08 13.03
C LEU A 421 33.90 19.12 14.33
N ILE A 422 34.80 20.10 14.48
CA ILE A 422 35.56 20.35 15.72
C ILE A 422 34.63 20.66 16.90
N LEU A 423 33.59 21.48 16.69
CA LEU A 423 32.62 21.82 17.73
C LEU A 423 31.73 20.64 18.11
N HIS A 424 31.38 19.78 17.14
CA HIS A 424 30.65 18.54 17.37
C HIS A 424 31.49 17.53 18.16
N ALA A 425 32.76 17.34 17.83
CA ALA A 425 33.66 16.50 18.60
C ALA A 425 33.81 16.97 20.04
N ARG A 426 33.88 18.30 20.26
CA ARG A 426 33.82 18.85 21.61
C ARG A 426 32.52 18.51 22.33
N ALA A 427 31.38 18.68 21.67
CA ALA A 427 30.08 18.37 22.28
C ALA A 427 29.96 16.88 22.65
N LEU A 428 30.53 16.00 21.82
CA LEU A 428 30.62 14.56 22.10
C LEU A 428 31.44 14.31 23.37
N LEU A 429 32.60 14.95 23.50
CA LEU A 429 33.47 14.85 24.68
C LEU A 429 32.76 15.35 25.95
N VAL A 430 32.09 16.52 25.88
CA VAL A 430 31.30 17.06 27.00
C VAL A 430 30.23 16.06 27.44
N ARG A 431 29.49 15.48 26.49
CA ARG A 431 28.45 14.49 26.77
C ARG A 431 29.03 13.24 27.43
N HIS A 432 30.15 12.75 26.93
CA HIS A 432 30.78 11.55 27.47
C HIS A 432 31.34 11.76 28.88
N ALA A 433 32.02 12.89 29.12
CA ALA A 433 32.49 13.28 30.45
C ALA A 433 31.34 13.44 31.46
N SER A 434 30.18 13.95 31.02
CA SER A 434 28.98 14.03 31.86
C SER A 434 28.44 12.64 32.22
N ASN A 435 28.44 11.70 31.27
CA ASN A 435 28.00 10.33 31.50
C ASN A 435 28.92 9.60 32.49
N VAL A 436 30.24 9.72 32.35
CA VAL A 436 31.22 9.13 33.28
C VAL A 436 31.01 9.68 34.70
N LYS A 437 30.82 11.00 34.85
CA LYS A 437 30.50 11.61 36.15
C LYS A 437 29.20 11.07 36.75
N ALA A 438 28.16 10.90 35.93
CA ALA A 438 26.89 10.34 36.40
C ALA A 438 27.02 8.87 36.82
N GLN A 439 27.84 8.08 36.10
CA GLN A 439 28.13 6.69 36.47
C GLN A 439 28.89 6.62 37.80
N ALA A 440 29.94 7.43 37.98
CA ALA A 440 30.68 7.49 39.24
C ALA A 440 29.77 7.82 40.44
N ILE A 441 28.88 8.81 40.30
CA ILE A 441 27.90 9.16 41.34
C ILE A 441 26.97 7.97 41.67
N MET A 442 26.50 7.24 40.65
CA MET A 442 25.65 6.06 40.90
C MET A 442 26.41 4.92 41.59
N PHE A 443 27.68 4.69 41.24
CA PHE A 443 28.51 3.69 41.90
C PHE A 443 28.73 4.04 43.38
N ASP A 444 29.06 5.30 43.68
CA ASP A 444 29.19 5.78 45.06
C ASP A 444 27.89 5.59 45.85
N GLU A 445 26.73 5.85 45.23
CA GLU A 445 25.43 5.68 45.87
C GLU A 445 25.10 4.20 46.13
N LEU A 446 25.45 3.30 45.21
CA LEU A 446 25.30 1.85 45.38
C LEU A 446 26.24 1.28 46.45
N GLU A 447 27.49 1.75 46.53
CA GLU A 447 28.42 1.35 47.59
C GLU A 447 27.92 1.80 48.96
N ASN A 448 27.41 3.03 49.06
CA ASN A 448 26.80 3.54 50.28
C ASN A 448 25.56 2.74 50.69
N GLN A 449 24.73 2.31 49.75
CA GLN A 449 23.58 1.44 50.01
C GLN A 449 23.97 0.00 50.40
N ALA A 450 25.08 -0.52 49.88
CA ALA A 450 25.58 -1.84 50.25
C ALA A 450 26.28 -1.86 51.62
N ALA A 451 26.75 -0.70 52.08
CA ALA A 451 27.39 -0.52 53.39
C ALA A 451 26.40 -0.30 54.55
N THR A 452 25.13 0.05 54.25
CA THR A 452 24.01 0.15 55.20
C THR A 452 23.22 -1.14 55.27
#